data_AF-A0A920LS92-F1
#
_entry.id   AF-A0A920LS92-F1
#
_cell.length_a   1.000
_cell.length_b   1.000
_cell.length_c   1.000
_cell.angle_alpha   90.00
_cell.angle_beta   90.00
_cell.angle_gamma   90.00
#
_symmetry.space_group_name_H-M   'P 1'
#
loop_
_entity.id
_entity.type
_entity.pdbx_description
1 polymer ?
#
loop_
_entity_poly.entity_id
_entity_poly.type
_entity_poly.pdbx_seq_one_letter_code
_entity_poly.pdbx_strand_id
1 'polypeptide(L)'
;MYCNVIKANLKDESALKSLLNYTDKGADHDRFEKFGALLKFWVKISPSTGIFIIIYPSEKLFMNAKNEFSSIIKSLELTGSKLETFSGAIENLSYNNIFYDALRKIGTEFSLD
;
A
#
# COMPACT_ATOMS: atom_id res chain seq x y z
N MET A 1 -7.76 -4.94 13.66
CA MET A 1 -7.34 -4.04 12.56
C MET A 1 -7.05 -4.87 11.32
N TYR A 2 -7.34 -4.32 10.15
CA TYR A 2 -7.17 -4.98 8.86
C TYR A 2 -6.30 -4.12 7.97
N CYS A 3 -5.64 -4.70 6.99
CA CYS A 3 -4.92 -3.91 6.00
C CYS A 3 -4.96 -4.52 4.61
N ASN A 4 -4.71 -3.66 3.65
CA ASN A 4 -4.38 -3.98 2.29
C ASN A 4 -2.92 -3.61 2.03
N VAL A 5 -2.17 -4.53 1.42
CA VAL A 5 -0.77 -4.36 1.05
C VAL A 5 -0.64 -4.59 -0.45
N ILE A 6 -0.01 -3.66 -1.15
CA ILE A 6 0.35 -3.79 -2.56
C ILE A 6 1.85 -3.59 -2.70
N LYS A 7 2.57 -4.61 -3.13
CA LYS A 7 3.94 -4.45 -3.63
C LYS A 7 3.89 -4.21 -5.12
N ALA A 8 4.32 -3.03 -5.53
CA ALA A 8 4.45 -2.65 -6.93
C ALA A 8 5.90 -2.79 -7.37
N ASN A 9 6.16 -3.68 -8.33
CA ASN A 9 7.43 -3.77 -9.03
C ASN A 9 7.27 -3.07 -10.38
N LEU A 10 7.98 -1.95 -10.53
CA LEU A 10 7.87 -1.05 -11.66
C LEU A 10 9.08 -1.19 -12.58
N LYS A 11 8.93 -0.67 -13.80
CA LYS A 11 9.99 -0.73 -14.81
C LYS A 11 11.22 0.10 -14.41
N ASP A 12 11.01 1.24 -13.78
CA ASP A 12 12.06 2.19 -13.41
C ASP A 12 11.65 3.09 -12.24
N GLU A 13 12.60 3.91 -11.77
CA GLU A 13 12.37 4.85 -10.66
C GLU A 13 11.43 6.00 -11.02
N SER A 14 11.37 6.40 -12.30
CA SER A 14 10.48 7.47 -12.74
C SER A 14 9.01 7.04 -12.65
N ALA A 15 8.73 5.79 -13.00
CA ALA A 15 7.43 5.17 -12.82
C ALA A 15 7.05 5.11 -11.34
N LEU A 16 8.00 4.79 -10.44
CA LEU A 16 7.74 4.79 -9.00
C LEU A 16 7.42 6.19 -8.49
N LYS A 17 8.22 7.19 -8.83
CA LYS A 17 7.96 8.59 -8.44
C LYS A 17 6.61 9.08 -8.95
N SER A 18 6.28 8.78 -10.21
CA SER A 18 4.98 9.15 -10.80
C SER A 18 3.83 8.47 -10.07
N LEU A 19 4.00 7.20 -9.70
CA LEU A 19 2.98 6.44 -8.98
C LEU A 19 2.76 6.99 -7.57
N LEU A 20 3.83 7.22 -6.82
CA LEU A 20 3.77 7.81 -5.48
C LEU A 20 3.03 9.15 -5.53
N ASN A 21 3.42 10.02 -6.47
CA ASN A 21 2.80 11.32 -6.68
C ASN A 21 1.33 11.22 -7.10
N TYR A 22 0.92 10.20 -7.85
CA TYR A 22 -0.47 9.97 -8.20
C TYR A 22 -1.31 9.65 -6.96
N THR A 23 -0.81 8.77 -6.10
CA THR A 23 -1.51 8.33 -4.88
C THR A 23 -1.47 9.30 -3.71
N ASP A 24 -0.67 10.36 -3.83
CA ASP A 24 -0.50 11.42 -2.82
C ASP A 24 -1.33 12.68 -3.14
N LYS A 25 -2.05 12.71 -4.27
CA LYS A 25 -2.96 13.82 -4.59
C LYS A 25 -4.18 13.80 -3.66
N GLY A 26 -4.68 14.99 -3.29
CA GLY A 26 -5.82 15.15 -2.35
C GLY A 26 -7.08 14.36 -2.72
N ALA A 27 -7.35 14.13 -4.01
CA ALA A 27 -8.45 13.29 -4.46
C ALA A 27 -8.33 11.82 -4.00
N ASP A 28 -7.11 11.33 -3.79
CA ASP A 28 -6.82 10.00 -3.28
C ASP A 28 -6.83 9.96 -1.75
N HIS A 29 -6.63 11.10 -1.08
CA HIS A 29 -6.80 11.22 0.38
C HIS A 29 -8.29 11.06 0.75
N ASP A 30 -9.16 11.83 0.10
CA ASP A 30 -10.62 11.76 0.29
C ASP A 30 -11.18 10.37 -0.05
N ARG A 31 -10.58 9.68 -1.02
CA ARG A 31 -11.03 8.36 -1.47
C ARG A 31 -10.86 7.30 -0.39
N PHE A 32 -9.70 7.24 0.27
CA PHE A 32 -9.46 6.23 1.32
C PHE A 32 -10.15 6.57 2.65
N GLU A 33 -10.14 7.85 3.04
CA GLU A 33 -10.81 8.28 4.28
C GLU A 33 -12.32 8.09 4.20
N LYS A 34 -12.93 8.30 3.02
CA LYS A 34 -14.35 8.02 2.78
C LYS A 34 -14.74 6.56 3.04
N PHE A 35 -13.82 5.62 2.83
CA PHE A 35 -14.05 4.20 3.13
C PHE A 35 -13.52 3.79 4.52
N GLY A 36 -13.13 4.76 5.35
CA GLY A 36 -12.73 4.55 6.74
C GLY A 36 -11.34 3.94 6.89
N ALA A 37 -10.42 4.21 5.96
CA ALA A 37 -9.00 3.94 6.19
C ALA A 37 -8.50 4.81 7.36
N LEU A 38 -7.77 4.18 8.28
CA LEU A 38 -7.13 4.84 9.43
C LEU A 38 -5.80 5.47 9.02
N LEU A 39 -5.01 4.76 8.21
CA LEU A 39 -3.68 5.17 7.76
C LEU A 39 -3.43 4.66 6.35
N LYS A 40 -2.71 5.43 5.54
CA LYS A 40 -2.14 4.98 4.27
C LYS A 40 -0.72 5.51 4.13
N PHE A 41 0.18 4.70 3.59
CA PHE A 41 1.55 5.16 3.32
C PHE A 41 2.26 4.22 2.34
N TRP A 42 3.26 4.77 1.68
CA TRP A 42 4.19 4.03 0.84
C TRP A 42 5.52 3.82 1.54
N VAL A 43 6.13 2.67 1.30
CA VAL A 43 7.49 2.34 1.70
C VAL A 43 8.29 2.03 0.45
N LYS A 44 9.32 2.84 0.17
CA LYS A 44 10.25 2.59 -0.93
C LYS A 44 11.24 1.51 -0.50
N ILE A 45 11.21 0.36 -1.18
CA ILE A 45 12.12 -0.76 -0.91
C ILE A 45 13.37 -0.67 -1.79
N SER A 46 13.21 -0.27 -3.05
CA SER A 46 14.29 -0.11 -4.03
C SER A 46 13.97 1.04 -4.99
N PRO A 47 14.86 1.41 -5.93
CA PRO A 47 14.57 2.45 -6.92
C PRO A 47 13.27 2.22 -7.71
N SER A 48 12.92 0.97 -8.00
CA SER A 48 11.73 0.61 -8.81
C SER A 48 10.69 -0.24 -8.07
N THR A 49 10.89 -0.49 -6.76
CA THR A 49 9.95 -1.25 -5.93
C THR A 49 9.42 -0.39 -4.79
N GLY A 50 8.10 -0.29 -4.71
CA GLY A 50 7.39 0.34 -3.58
C GLY A 50 6.35 -0.61 -2.99
N ILE A 51 6.11 -0.48 -1.69
CA ILE A 51 5.03 -1.18 -0.98
C ILE A 51 4.04 -0.14 -0.49
N PHE A 52 2.78 -0.25 -0.91
CA PHE A 52 1.67 0.56 -0.43
C PHE A 52 0.91 -0.19 0.65
N ILE A 53 0.67 0.46 1.78
CA ILE A 53 -0.05 -0.09 2.91
C ILE A 53 -1.24 0.81 3.21
N ILE A 54 -2.42 0.21 3.36
CA ILE A 54 -3.65 0.89 3.77
C ILE A 54 -4.24 0.12 4.95
N ILE A 55 -4.42 0.80 6.09
CA ILE A 55 -4.88 0.21 7.35
C ILE A 55 -6.32 0.65 7.61
N TYR A 56 -7.14 -0.29 8.09
CA TYR A 56 -8.53 -0.08 8.48
C TYR A 56 -8.72 -0.49 9.96
N PRO A 57 -9.50 0.27 10.75
CA PRO A 57 -9.63 -0.02 12.16
C PRO A 57 -10.53 -1.24 12.44
N SER A 58 -11.43 -1.59 11.51
CA SER A 58 -12.37 -2.73 11.65
C SER A 58 -12.57 -3.50 10.34
N GLU A 59 -13.05 -4.74 10.47
CA GLU A 59 -13.40 -5.61 9.33
C GLU A 59 -14.49 -4.99 8.45
N LYS A 60 -15.51 -4.38 9.07
CA LYS A 60 -16.62 -3.74 8.36
C LYS A 60 -16.12 -2.68 7.38
N LEU A 61 -15.22 -1.81 7.82
CA LEU A 61 -14.65 -0.75 6.98
C LEU A 61 -13.74 -1.32 5.90
N PHE A 62 -12.93 -2.31 6.24
CA PHE A 62 -12.11 -3.05 5.29
C PHE A 62 -12.93 -3.69 4.16
N MET A 63 -14.06 -4.34 4.50
CA MET A 63 -14.95 -4.97 3.53
C MET A 63 -15.68 -3.93 2.67
N ASN A 64 -16.08 -2.79 3.25
CA ASN A 64 -16.66 -1.68 2.49
C ASN A 64 -15.68 -1.11 1.45
N ALA A 65 -14.38 -1.11 1.76
CA ALA A 65 -13.33 -0.61 0.88
C ALA A 65 -12.91 -1.60 -0.23
N LYS A 66 -13.44 -2.83 -0.25
CA LYS A 66 -12.98 -3.89 -1.17
C LYS A 66 -13.09 -3.51 -2.65
N ASN A 67 -14.18 -2.85 -3.03
CA ASN A 67 -14.39 -2.41 -4.42
C ASN A 67 -13.41 -1.31 -4.82
N GLU A 68 -13.15 -0.38 -3.91
CA GLU A 68 -12.19 0.70 -4.13
C GLU A 68 -10.77 0.15 -4.27
N PHE A 69 -10.37 -0.74 -3.36
CA PHE A 69 -9.08 -1.43 -3.45
C PHE A 69 -8.90 -2.18 -4.76
N SER A 70 -9.95 -2.87 -5.24
CA SER A 70 -9.94 -3.57 -6.53
C SER A 70 -9.80 -2.60 -7.71
N SER A 71 -10.42 -1.42 -7.63
CA SER A 71 -10.26 -0.37 -8.65
C SER A 71 -8.83 0.13 -8.72
N ILE A 72 -8.19 0.33 -7.57
CA ILE A 72 -6.80 0.79 -7.50
C ILE A 72 -5.88 -0.25 -8.12
N ILE A 73 -6.00 -1.53 -7.76
CA ILE A 73 -5.21 -2.62 -8.35
C ILE A 73 -5.32 -2.58 -9.87
N LYS A 74 -6.53 -2.52 -10.42
CA LYS A 74 -6.74 -2.45 -11.88
C LYS A 74 -6.07 -1.22 -12.50
N SER A 75 -6.21 -0.04 -11.89
CA SER A 75 -5.55 1.17 -12.37
C SER A 75 -4.03 1.03 -12.36
N LEU A 76 -3.46 0.38 -11.35
CA LEU A 76 -2.03 0.12 -11.25
C LEU A 76 -1.56 -0.92 -12.29
N GLU A 77 -2.31 -1.99 -12.53
CA GLU A 77 -1.99 -2.99 -13.56
C GLU A 77 -1.97 -2.37 -14.97
N LEU A 78 -2.88 -1.44 -15.26
CA LEU A 78 -2.92 -0.71 -16.54
C LEU A 78 -1.67 0.14 -16.80
N THR A 79 -0.89 0.48 -15.77
CA THR A 79 0.40 1.18 -15.94
C THR A 79 1.54 0.24 -16.33
N GLY A 80 1.28 -1.06 -16.49
CA GLY A 80 2.30 -2.08 -16.77
C GLY A 80 3.07 -2.56 -15.54
N SER A 81 2.56 -2.25 -14.35
CA SER A 81 3.14 -2.62 -13.06
C SER A 81 2.93 -4.10 -12.76
N LYS A 82 3.97 -4.81 -12.30
CA LYS A 82 3.78 -6.15 -11.72
C LYS A 82 3.44 -6.01 -10.24
N LEU A 83 2.22 -6.39 -9.87
CA LEU A 83 1.70 -6.23 -8.52
C LEU A 83 1.67 -7.57 -7.78
N GLU A 84 2.05 -7.54 -6.51
CA GLU A 84 1.77 -8.60 -5.55
C GLU A 84 0.89 -7.98 -4.46
N THR A 85 -0.27 -8.57 -4.18
CA THR A 85 -1.23 -8.01 -3.23
C THR A 85 -1.51 -8.97 -2.10
N PHE A 86 -1.75 -8.42 -0.92
CA PHE A 86 -2.17 -9.19 0.24
C PHE A 86 -3.12 -8.35 1.09
N SER A 87 -4.20 -8.98 1.56
CA SER A 87 -5.28 -8.29 2.25
C SER A 87 -5.79 -9.15 3.40
N GLY A 88 -6.00 -8.57 4.58
CA GLY A 88 -6.55 -9.30 5.73
C GLY A 88 -6.31 -8.65 7.07
N ALA A 89 -6.61 -9.40 8.14
CA ALA A 89 -6.34 -8.98 9.51
C ALA A 89 -4.83 -8.85 9.75
N ILE A 90 -4.41 -7.79 10.47
CA ILE A 90 -2.98 -7.52 10.68
C ILE A 90 -2.28 -8.63 11.47
N GLU A 91 -2.99 -9.26 12.41
CA GLU A 91 -2.48 -10.41 13.16
C GLU A 91 -2.06 -11.60 12.28
N ASN A 92 -2.66 -11.74 11.08
CA ASN A 92 -2.33 -12.78 10.13
C ASN A 92 -1.19 -12.37 9.17
N LEU A 93 -0.76 -11.10 9.20
CA LEU A 93 0.29 -10.55 8.34
C LEU A 93 1.70 -10.76 8.86
N SER A 94 1.88 -11.17 10.12
CA SER A 94 3.20 -11.37 10.72
C SER A 94 4.05 -12.41 9.98
N TYR A 95 3.43 -13.26 9.15
CA TYR A 95 4.11 -14.26 8.32
C TYR A 95 4.25 -13.86 6.84
N ASN A 96 3.77 -12.66 6.48
CA ASN A 96 3.85 -12.17 5.10
C ASN A 96 5.14 -11.38 4.89
N ASN A 97 6.01 -11.90 4.01
CA ASN A 97 7.31 -11.27 3.70
C ASN A 97 7.17 -9.83 3.17
N ILE A 98 6.11 -9.49 2.43
CA ILE A 98 5.91 -8.13 1.90
C ILE A 98 5.65 -7.15 3.03
N PHE A 99 4.74 -7.48 3.94
CA PHE A 99 4.43 -6.61 5.07
C PHE A 99 5.61 -6.50 6.04
N TYR A 100 6.31 -7.62 6.28
CA TYR A 100 7.52 -7.65 7.09
C TYR A 100 8.65 -6.80 6.50
N ASP A 101 8.90 -6.87 5.19
CA ASP A 101 9.92 -6.07 4.49
C ASP A 101 9.65 -4.58 4.64
N ALA A 102 8.38 -4.17 4.51
CA ALA A 102 7.97 -2.78 4.71
C ALA A 102 8.23 -2.30 6.15
N LEU A 103 7.83 -3.10 7.16
CA LEU A 103 8.06 -2.76 8.57
C LEU A 103 9.55 -2.72 8.91
N ARG A 104 10.35 -3.65 8.38
CA ARG A 104 11.80 -3.68 8.58
C ARG A 104 12.47 -2.43 8.00
N LYS A 105 12.07 -2.03 6.79
CA LYS A 105 12.60 -0.82 6.14
C LYS A 105 12.29 0.44 6.95
N ILE A 106 11.06 0.56 7.44
CA ILE A 106 10.67 1.63 8.38
C ILE A 106 11.56 1.58 9.62
N GLY A 107 11.67 0.42 10.28
CA GLY A 107 12.47 0.27 11.50
C GLY A 107 13.94 0.66 11.33
N THR A 108 14.54 0.37 10.17
CA THR A 108 15.93 0.78 9.85
C THR A 108 16.09 2.26 9.54
N GLU A 109 15.04 2.93 9.08
CA GLU A 109 15.09 4.38 8.82
C GLU A 109 14.87 5.20 10.10
N PHE A 110 14.22 4.61 11.10
CA PHE A 110 13.98 5.22 12.42
C PHE A 110 14.95 4.75 13.51
N SER A 111 15.83 3.79 13.25
CA SER A 111 16.95 3.49 14.15
C SER A 111 17.94 4.63 14.07
N LEU A 112 17.78 5.59 14.98
CA LEU A 112 18.74 6.64 15.26
C LEU A 112 20.04 5.98 15.74
N ASP A 113 21.14 6.23 15.02
CA ASP A 113 22.48 6.22 15.62
C ASP A 113 22.57 7.30 16.72
#